data_AF-A0A2P8FDU6-F1
#
_entry.id   AF-A0A2P8FDU6-F1
#
_cell.length_a   1.000
_cell.length_b   1.000
_cell.length_c   1.000
_cell.angle_alpha   90.00
_cell.angle_beta   90.00
_cell.angle_gamma   90.00
#
_symmetry.space_group_name_H-M   'P 1'
#
loop_
_entity.id
_entity.type
_entity.pdbx_description
1 polymer ?
#
loop_
_entity_poly.entity_id
_entity_poly.type
_entity_poly.pdbx_seq_one_letter_code
_entity_poly.pdbx_strand_id
1 'polypeptide(L)' 'MKDHGSILVYYNFRCTGIIVIQSLPENEHATGKELFDDIISRYSEMVDFESHYREVYDREDFFQQMEHLIDAI' A
#
# COMPACT_ATOMS: atom_id res chain seq x y z
N MET A 1 -10.21 -21.11 -13.89
CA MET A 1 -10.21 -19.64 -13.91
C MET A 1 -9.26 -19.20 -12.82
N LYS A 2 -8.11 -18.60 -13.17
CA LYS A 2 -7.16 -18.12 -12.17
C LYS A 2 -7.60 -16.70 -11.78
N ASP A 3 -7.92 -16.52 -10.51
CA ASP A 3 -8.21 -15.22 -9.94
C ASP A 3 -6.90 -14.43 -9.98
N HIS A 4 -6.87 -13.34 -10.76
CA HIS A 4 -5.71 -12.46 -10.81
C HIS A 4 -5.72 -11.63 -9.54
N GLY A 5 -4.69 -11.77 -8.71
CA GLY A 5 -4.53 -10.98 -7.49
C GLY A 5 -4.73 -9.51 -7.81
N SER A 6 -5.75 -8.91 -7.20
CA SER A 6 -6.09 -7.51 -7.44
C SER A 6 -5.22 -6.63 -6.55
N ILE A 7 -4.45 -5.73 -7.17
CA ILE A 7 -3.76 -4.66 -6.45
C ILE A 7 -4.79 -3.58 -6.13
N LEU A 8 -5.06 -3.37 -4.85
CA LEU A 8 -5.99 -2.34 -4.38
C LEU A 8 -5.19 -1.14 -3.88
N VAL A 9 -5.28 -0.02 -4.60
CA VAL A 9 -4.57 1.22 -4.23
C VAL A 9 -5.57 2.25 -3.72
N TYR A 10 -5.47 2.63 -2.45
CA TYR A 10 -6.28 3.70 -1.86
C TYR A 10 -5.52 5.03 -1.90
N TYR A 11 -6.15 6.06 -2.45
CA TYR A 11 -5.65 7.44 -2.42
C TYR A 11 -6.68 8.33 -1.73
N ASN A 12 -6.28 9.04 -0.66
CA ASN A 12 -7.12 10.02 0.01
C ASN A 12 -6.52 11.43 -0.17
N PHE A 13 -7.16 12.26 -1.00
CA PHE A 13 -6.71 13.63 -1.33
C PHE A 13 -6.72 14.63 -0.15
N ARG A 14 -7.14 14.22 1.06
CA ARG A 14 -7.11 15.07 2.27
C ARG A 14 -5.99 14.76 3.27
N CYS A 15 -5.23 13.69 3.06
CA CYS A 15 -4.22 13.22 4.02
C CYS A 15 -2.83 13.58 3.51
N THR A 16 -1.90 13.96 4.39
CA THR A 16 -0.50 14.33 4.05
C THR A 16 0.40 13.13 3.76
N GLY A 17 -0.18 11.97 3.40
CA GLY A 17 0.57 10.75 3.16
C GLY A 17 -0.06 9.80 2.13
N ILE A 18 0.79 8.95 1.53
CA ILE A 18 0.39 7.87 0.64
C ILE A 18 0.69 6.53 1.32
N ILE A 19 -0.30 5.64 1.37
CA ILE A 19 -0.11 4.29 1.89
C ILE A 19 -0.42 3.27 0.81
N VAL A 20 0.55 2.37 0.58
CA VAL A 20 0.40 1.25 -0.34
C VAL A 20 0.29 -0.03 0.46
N ILE A 21 -0.84 -0.71 0.31
CA ILE A 21 -1.09 -2.03 0.88
C ILE A 21 -1.12 -3.03 -0.26
N GLN A 22 -0.22 -4.00 -0.23
CA GLN A 22 -0.18 -5.07 -1.22
C GLN A 22 -0.46 -6.42 -0.55
N SER A 23 -1.34 -7.19 -1.20
CA SER A 23 -1.53 -8.61 -0.95
C SER A 23 -1.27 -9.34 -2.26
N LEU A 24 -0.33 -10.28 -2.24
CA LEU A 24 0.03 -11.11 -3.38
C LEU A 24 -0.05 -12.59 -3.00
N PRO A 25 -0.37 -13.48 -3.95
CA PRO A 25 -0.12 -14.90 -3.77
C PRO A 25 1.37 -15.16 -3.48
N GLU A 26 1.69 -16.17 -2.67
CA GLU A 26 3.08 -16.54 -2.28
C GLU A 26 4.04 -16.75 -3.48
N ASN A 27 3.48 -16.98 -4.68
CA ASN A 27 4.21 -17.32 -5.88
C ASN A 27 4.40 -16.12 -6.83
N GLU A 28 3.92 -14.93 -6.47
CA GLU A 28 4.04 -13.73 -7.29
C GLU A 28 5.11 -12.77 -6.77
N HIS A 29 5.80 -12.11 -7.70
CA HIS A 29 6.82 -11.13 -7.36
C HIS A 29 6.18 -9.89 -6.73
N ALA A 30 6.82 -9.34 -5.68
CA ALA A 30 6.42 -8.13 -4.95
C ALA A 30 6.56 -6.83 -5.77
N THR A 31 5.91 -6.78 -6.93
CA THR A 31 5.93 -5.66 -7.89
C THR A 31 5.39 -4.36 -7.30
N GLY A 32 4.55 -4.43 -6.26
CA GLY A 32 4.04 -3.24 -5.57
C GLY A 32 5.11 -2.58 -4.71
N LYS A 33 6.01 -3.38 -4.11
CA LYS A 33 7.16 -2.85 -3.36
C LYS A 33 8.14 -2.12 -4.26
N GLU A 34 8.44 -2.71 -5.43
CA GLU A 34 9.33 -2.08 -6.41
C GLU A 34 8.76 -0.75 -6.92
N LEU A 35 7.47 -0.73 -7.30
CA LEU A 35 6.79 0.50 -7.71
C LEU A 35 6.79 1.56 -6.59
N PHE A 36 6.58 1.12 -5.34
CA PHE A 36 6.61 2.00 -4.19
C PHE A 36 8.00 2.63 -4.02
N ASP A 37 9.06 1.83 -4.05
CA ASP A 37 10.44 2.30 -3.90
C ASP A 37 10.85 3.22 -5.07
N ASP A 38 10.50 2.86 -6.29
CA ASP A 38 10.98 3.55 -7.49
C ASP A 38 10.25 4.87 -7.76
N ILE A 39 8.95 4.96 -7.45
CA ILE A 39 8.11 6.09 -7.86
C ILE A 39 7.50 6.80 -6.66
N ILE A 40 6.84 6.05 -5.78
CA ILE A 40 5.98 6.66 -4.74
C ILE A 40 6.83 7.28 -3.64
N SER A 41 7.82 6.56 -3.12
CA SER A 41 8.70 7.06 -2.05
C SER A 41 9.44 8.33 -2.49
N ARG A 42 10.01 8.31 -3.69
CA ARG A 42 10.75 9.45 -4.27
C ARG A 42 9.86 10.66 -4.51
N TYR A 43 8.65 10.45 -5.02
CA TYR A 43 7.70 11.54 -5.20
C TYR A 43 7.30 12.15 -3.86
N SER A 44 6.99 11.32 -2.87
CA SER A 44 6.63 11.73 -1.52
C SER A 44 7.74 12.54 -0.85
N GLU A 45 9.01 12.10 -0.96
CA GLU A 45 10.17 12.87 -0.49
C GLU A 45 10.28 14.26 -1.16
N MET A 46 10.02 14.34 -2.47
CA MET A 46 10.12 15.60 -3.22
C MET A 46 9.07 16.63 -2.80
N VAL A 47 7.89 16.20 -2.36
CA VAL A 47 6.76 17.07 -2.02
C VAL A 47 6.50 17.16 -0.50
N ASP A 48 7.46 16.72 0.31
CA ASP A 48 7.37 16.69 1.78
C ASP A 48 6.10 15.99 2.29
N PHE A 49 5.85 14.82 1.72
CA PHE A 49 4.68 13.99 1.98
C PHE A 49 5.13 12.67 2.62
N GLU A 50 4.37 12.17 3.57
CA GLU A 50 4.69 10.87 4.17
C GLU A 50 4.34 9.74 3.19
N SER A 51 5.11 8.65 3.22
CA SER A 51 4.74 7.45 2.49
C SER A 51 5.06 6.19 3.27
N HIS A 52 4.15 5.22 3.21
CA HIS A 52 4.28 3.95 3.90
C HIS A 52 3.89 2.79 3.00
N TYR A 53 4.70 1.73 3.07
CA TYR A 53 4.40 0.46 2.43
C TYR A 53 4.09 -0.59 3.49
N ARG A 54 3.03 -1.37 3.27
CA ARG A 54 2.64 -2.50 4.11
C ARG A 54 2.34 -3.71 3.23
N GLU A 55 2.91 -4.84 3.61
CA GLU A 55 2.60 -6.14 3.02
C GLU A 55 1.67 -6.87 3.98
N VAL A 56 0.56 -7.39 3.45
CA VAL A 56 -0.47 -8.08 4.23
C VAL A 56 -0.76 -9.44 3.63
N TYR A 57 -0.83 -10.44 4.49
CA TYR A 57 -0.87 -11.86 4.10
C TYR A 57 -2.26 -12.46 4.21
N ASP A 58 -3.13 -11.85 5.00
CA ASP A 58 -4.51 -12.27 5.16
C ASP A 58 -5.47 -11.10 5.28
N ARG A 59 -6.77 -11.43 5.25
CA ARG A 59 -7.86 -10.47 5.27
C ARG A 59 -7.96 -9.74 6.62
N GLU A 60 -7.67 -10.41 7.72
CA GLU A 60 -7.79 -9.83 9.05
C GLU A 60 -6.71 -8.77 9.27
N ASP A 61 -5.46 -9.10 8.91
CA ASP A 61 -4.33 -8.17 8.90
C ASP A 61 -4.62 -6.96 8.00
N PHE A 62 -5.15 -7.17 6.78
CA PHE A 62 -5.56 -6.06 5.91
C PHE A 62 -6.52 -5.09 6.61
N PHE A 63 -7.58 -5.59 7.24
CA PHE A 63 -8.56 -4.72 7.91
C PHE A 63 -7.99 -4.07 9.18
N GLN A 64 -7.15 -4.75 9.94
CA GLN A 64 -6.44 -4.14 11.07
C GLN A 64 -5.52 -3.00 10.62
N GLN A 65 -4.75 -3.19 9.54
CA GLN A 65 -3.93 -2.11 8.98
C GLN A 65 -4.81 -0.94 8.54
N MET A 66 -5.96 -1.20 7.91
CA MET A 66 -6.89 -0.14 7.50
C MET A 66 -7.49 0.63 8.68
N GLU A 67 -7.86 -0.04 9.78
CA GLU A 67 -8.35 0.61 11.00
C GLU A 67 -7.29 1.51 11.62
N HIS A 68 -6.04 1.02 11.75
CA HIS A 68 -4.93 1.83 12.26
C HIS A 68 -4.68 3.09 11.42
N LEU A 69 -4.91 3.03 10.11
CA LEU A 69 -4.75 4.17 9.22
C LEU A 69 -5.87 5.19 9.38
N ILE A 70 -7.11 4.73 9.60
CA ILE A 70 -8.26 5.61 9.84
C ILE A 70 -8.09 6.36 11.17
N ASP A 71 -7.58 5.69 12.21
CA ASP A 71 -7.38 6.29 13.53
C ASP A 71 -6.18 7.25 13.60
N ALA A 72 -5.23 7.15 12.66
CA ALA A 72 -4.05 8.00 12.59
C ALA A 72 -4.26 9.34 11.86
N ILE A 73 -5.42 9.53 11.21
CA ILE A 73 -5.81 10.72 10.42
C ILE A 73 -6.78 11.57 11.24
#